data_AF-A0A7K4DDP8-F1
#
_entry.id   AF-A0A7K4DDP8-F1
#
_cell.length_a   1.000
_cell.length_b   1.000
_cell.length_c   1.000
_cell.angle_alpha   90.00
_cell.angle_beta   90.00
_cell.angle_gamma   90.00
#
_symmetry.space_group_name_H-M   'P 1'
#
loop_
_entity.id
_entity.type
_entity.pdbx_description
1 polymer ?
#
loop_
_entity_poly.entity_id
_entity_poly.type
_entity_poly.pdbx_seq_one_letter_code
_entity_poly.pdbx_strand_id
1 'polypeptide(L)'
;GDNSGTHNREQQIWKAAGHNYTEDIQDSGPWYLETGSGMGDTLTVANQKDAYTLTDIGTYLAFESQLSLVELVTEGDQLLNRYSAIAVNPEKASGVNIDEANRFIDWIISNETKEFIGEYGVAEFGQPLFIPLYEPECTGPPFNCTCTGNVSVTA
;
A
#
# COMPACT_ATOMS: atom_id res chain seq x y z
N GLY A 1 4.00 -13.37 9.32
CA GLY A 1 4.14 -11.92 9.10
C GLY A 1 3.30 -11.13 10.08
N ASP A 2 3.08 -9.85 9.82
CA ASP A 2 2.39 -8.89 10.71
C ASP A 2 0.96 -8.51 10.23
N ASN A 3 0.49 -9.11 9.13
CA ASN A 3 -0.79 -8.81 8.47
C ASN A 3 -0.92 -7.37 7.92
N SER A 4 0.20 -6.67 7.75
CA SER A 4 0.25 -5.36 7.10
C SER A 4 -0.05 -5.45 5.59
N GLY A 5 -0.21 -4.29 4.95
CA GLY A 5 -0.29 -4.19 3.49
C GLY A 5 0.95 -4.80 2.80
N THR A 6 2.15 -4.56 3.34
CA THR A 6 3.41 -5.10 2.80
C THR A 6 3.47 -6.62 2.89
N HIS A 7 3.07 -7.20 4.03
CA HIS A 7 2.98 -8.66 4.18
C HIS A 7 1.95 -9.27 3.21
N ASN A 8 0.77 -8.64 3.06
CA ASN A 8 -0.21 -9.07 2.05
C ASN A 8 0.37 -9.00 0.63
N ARG A 9 1.22 -8.00 0.33
CA ARG A 9 1.85 -7.87 -0.98
C ARG A 9 2.87 -8.95 -1.26
N GLU A 10 3.72 -9.26 -0.28
CA GLU A 10 4.68 -10.36 -0.34
C GLU A 10 3.99 -11.69 -0.67
N GLN A 11 2.89 -12.01 0.02
CA GLN A 11 2.11 -13.23 -0.27
C GLN A 11 1.59 -13.28 -1.71
N GLN A 12 1.15 -12.14 -2.25
CA GLN A 12 0.70 -12.05 -3.64
C GLN A 12 1.84 -12.24 -4.63
N ILE A 13 3.04 -11.73 -4.33
CA ILE A 13 4.23 -11.93 -5.16
C ILE A 13 4.61 -13.42 -5.20
N TRP A 14 4.63 -14.10 -4.04
CA TRP A 14 4.88 -15.54 -3.99
C TRP A 14 3.86 -16.34 -4.80
N LYS A 15 2.58 -16.01 -4.67
CA LYS A 15 1.51 -16.61 -5.47
C LYS A 15 1.70 -16.38 -6.97
N ALA A 16 2.09 -15.17 -7.38
CA ALA A 16 2.35 -14.86 -8.78
C ALA A 16 3.57 -15.63 -9.33
N ALA A 17 4.54 -15.95 -8.46
CA ALA A 17 5.68 -16.82 -8.79
C ALA A 17 5.32 -18.32 -8.82
N GLY A 18 4.07 -18.70 -8.54
CA GLY A 18 3.59 -20.08 -8.59
C GLY A 18 3.72 -20.84 -7.26
N HIS A 19 3.97 -20.13 -6.15
CA HIS A 19 4.11 -20.73 -4.82
C HIS A 19 2.89 -20.49 -3.95
N ASN A 20 2.50 -21.49 -3.18
CA ASN A 20 1.54 -21.34 -2.09
C ASN A 20 2.27 -20.79 -0.87
N TYR A 21 1.89 -19.61 -0.40
CA TYR A 21 2.53 -18.98 0.75
C TYR A 21 2.59 -19.87 1.98
N THR A 22 1.47 -20.49 2.37
CA THR A 22 1.38 -21.27 3.62
C THR A 22 1.99 -22.66 3.51
N GLU A 23 2.08 -23.22 2.29
CA GLU A 23 2.58 -24.59 2.09
C GLU A 23 4.04 -24.63 1.65
N ASP A 24 4.47 -23.67 0.81
CA ASP A 24 5.79 -23.67 0.18
C ASP A 24 6.78 -22.69 0.82
N ILE A 25 6.30 -21.58 1.38
CA ILE A 25 7.14 -20.45 1.82
C ILE A 25 7.18 -20.30 3.33
N GLN A 26 6.03 -20.32 3.99
CA GLN A 26 5.95 -20.27 5.44
C GLN A 26 6.66 -21.50 6.03
N ASP A 27 7.52 -21.28 7.02
CA ASP A 27 8.37 -22.33 7.62
C ASP A 27 9.26 -23.11 6.62
N SER A 28 9.54 -22.55 5.44
CA SER A 28 10.38 -23.15 4.39
C SER A 28 11.87 -23.26 4.73
N GLY A 29 12.24 -22.88 5.96
CA GLY A 29 13.57 -23.03 6.51
C GLY A 29 14.20 -21.70 6.94
N PRO A 30 15.48 -21.73 7.36
CA PRO A 30 16.15 -20.58 7.98
C PRO A 30 16.40 -19.40 7.02
N TRP A 31 16.16 -19.59 5.72
CA TRP A 31 16.34 -18.55 4.70
C TRP A 31 15.16 -17.58 4.63
N TYR A 32 13.96 -18.02 5.06
CA TYR A 32 12.76 -17.20 5.09
C TYR A 32 12.41 -16.89 6.55
N LEU A 33 12.45 -15.61 6.91
CA LEU A 33 12.27 -15.16 8.29
C LEU A 33 11.03 -14.28 8.41
N GLU A 34 10.06 -14.71 9.21
CA GLU A 34 8.94 -13.89 9.62
C GLU A 34 9.27 -13.19 10.95
N THR A 35 9.42 -11.87 10.94
CA THR A 35 9.70 -11.07 12.15
C THR A 35 8.47 -10.93 13.05
N GLY A 36 7.26 -11.05 12.50
CA GLY A 36 5.99 -10.81 13.20
C GLY A 36 5.86 -9.40 13.79
N SER A 37 6.68 -8.46 13.32
CA SER A 37 6.86 -7.12 13.87
C SER A 37 6.57 -6.06 12.81
N GLY A 38 6.51 -4.79 13.21
CA GLY A 38 6.29 -3.70 12.27
C GLY A 38 7.41 -3.55 11.22
N MET A 39 7.13 -2.77 10.18
CA MET A 39 8.03 -2.65 9.02
C MET A 39 9.41 -2.07 9.37
N GLY A 40 9.50 -1.08 10.27
CA GLY A 40 10.79 -0.51 10.72
C GLY A 40 11.67 -1.51 11.48
N ASP A 41 11.07 -2.31 12.37
CA ASP A 41 11.77 -3.38 13.08
C ASP A 41 12.24 -4.47 12.11
N THR A 42 11.39 -4.80 11.13
CA THR A 42 11.71 -5.76 10.07
C THR A 42 12.88 -5.30 9.20
N LEU A 43 12.94 -4.01 8.82
CA LEU A 43 14.10 -3.43 8.14
C LEU A 43 15.36 -3.51 8.99
N THR A 44 15.25 -3.21 10.28
CA THR A 44 16.39 -3.30 11.21
C THR A 44 16.93 -4.73 11.29
N VAL A 45 16.04 -5.73 11.38
CA VAL A 45 16.42 -7.15 11.39
C VAL A 45 17.04 -7.56 10.06
N ALA A 46 16.47 -7.15 8.92
CA ALA A 46 17.02 -7.45 7.59
C ALA A 46 18.43 -6.85 7.44
N ASN A 47 18.63 -5.62 7.90
CA ASN A 47 19.93 -4.94 7.89
C ASN A 47 20.97 -5.65 8.77
N GLN A 48 20.59 -6.11 9.96
CA GLN A 48 21.49 -6.86 10.85
C GLN A 48 21.86 -8.25 10.32
N LYS A 49 21.03 -8.81 9.44
CA LYS A 49 21.20 -10.16 8.90
C LYS A 49 21.79 -10.19 7.48
N ASP A 50 22.11 -9.04 6.91
CA ASP A 50 22.49 -8.90 5.50
C ASP A 50 21.47 -9.60 4.56
N ALA A 51 20.18 -9.41 4.84
CA ALA A 51 19.08 -10.09 4.16
C ALA A 51 18.27 -9.15 3.26
N TYR A 52 17.50 -9.73 2.34
CA TYR A 52 16.53 -9.00 1.54
C TYR A 52 15.20 -8.89 2.28
N THR A 53 14.47 -7.80 2.07
CA THR A 53 13.10 -7.64 2.57
C THR A 53 12.30 -6.76 1.62
N LEU A 54 10.99 -7.02 1.52
CA LEU A 54 10.04 -6.14 0.86
C LEU A 54 9.61 -5.06 1.86
N THR A 55 9.68 -3.79 1.47
CA THR A 55 9.27 -2.67 2.32
C THR A 55 8.56 -1.59 1.50
N ASP A 56 7.72 -0.78 2.15
CA ASP A 56 7.20 0.44 1.53
C ASP A 56 8.24 1.58 1.56
N ILE A 57 8.20 2.44 0.55
CA ILE A 57 9.20 3.50 0.36
C ILE A 57 9.23 4.50 1.52
N GLY A 58 8.07 4.80 2.13
CA GLY A 58 7.99 5.72 3.26
C GLY A 58 8.76 5.19 4.47
N THR A 59 8.59 3.90 4.79
CA THR A 59 9.33 3.27 5.88
C THR A 59 10.83 3.15 5.56
N TYR A 60 11.20 2.83 4.31
CA TYR A 60 12.60 2.81 3.91
C TYR A 60 13.27 4.17 4.13
N LEU A 61 12.70 5.25 3.60
CA LEU A 61 13.28 6.60 3.69
C LEU A 61 13.36 7.11 5.13
N ALA A 62 12.38 6.76 5.97
CA ALA A 62 12.40 7.11 7.39
C ALA A 62 13.57 6.44 8.15
N PHE A 63 14.00 5.25 7.72
CA PHE A 63 15.08 4.49 8.34
C PHE A 63 16.41 4.56 7.59
N GLU A 64 16.45 5.11 6.37
CA GLU A 64 17.59 5.07 5.44
C GLU A 64 18.92 5.45 6.10
N SER A 65 18.93 6.53 6.88
CA SER A 65 20.14 7.01 7.60
C SER A 65 20.72 6.00 8.61
N GLN A 66 19.96 4.99 9.01
CA GLN A 66 20.34 3.95 9.97
C GLN A 66 20.62 2.59 9.29
N LEU A 67 20.40 2.49 7.98
CA LEU A 67 20.52 1.26 7.22
C LEU A 67 21.79 1.27 6.36
N SER A 68 22.35 0.07 6.17
CA SER A 68 23.32 -0.24 5.11
C SER A 68 22.67 -0.94 3.92
N LEU A 69 21.37 -1.26 4.03
CA LEU A 69 20.54 -1.79 2.95
C LEU A 69 20.37 -0.76 1.84
N VAL A 70 20.43 -1.26 0.60
CA VAL A 70 20.22 -0.46 -0.61
C VAL A 70 18.97 -0.95 -1.33
N GLU A 71 18.30 -0.03 -2.02
CA GLU A 71 17.20 -0.38 -2.92
C GLU A 71 17.72 -1.21 -4.11
N LEU A 72 17.01 -2.29 -4.44
CA LEU A 72 17.38 -3.17 -5.56
C LEU A 72 16.31 -3.21 -6.65
N VAL A 73 15.04 -3.18 -6.24
CA VAL A 73 13.89 -3.15 -7.12
C VAL A 73 12.88 -2.18 -6.52
N THR A 74 12.60 -1.09 -7.23
CA THR A 74 11.73 0.00 -6.78
C THR A 74 10.48 0.16 -7.64
N GLU A 75 10.43 -0.51 -8.79
CA GLU A 75 9.38 -0.36 -9.80
C GLU A 75 8.79 -1.70 -10.23
N GLY A 76 7.57 -1.63 -10.79
CA GLY A 76 6.87 -2.75 -11.41
C GLY A 76 5.44 -2.89 -10.90
N ASP A 77 4.56 -3.43 -11.75
CA ASP A 77 3.14 -3.63 -11.41
C ASP A 77 2.97 -4.48 -10.13
N GLN A 78 3.92 -5.38 -9.88
CA GLN A 78 3.99 -6.23 -8.69
C GLN A 78 4.38 -5.49 -7.39
N LEU A 79 4.72 -4.21 -7.45
CA LEU A 79 5.07 -3.39 -6.29
C LEU A 79 4.06 -2.25 -6.06
N LEU A 80 3.08 -2.08 -6.96
CA LEU A 80 2.02 -1.11 -6.77
C LEU A 80 1.23 -1.41 -5.49
N ASN A 81 1.20 -0.43 -4.59
CA ASN A 81 0.39 -0.43 -3.37
C ASN A 81 -0.75 0.58 -3.53
N ARG A 82 -1.92 0.10 -3.96
CA ARG A 82 -3.08 0.95 -4.29
C ARG A 82 -3.94 1.22 -3.06
N TYR A 83 -4.31 2.48 -2.88
CA TYR A 83 -5.25 2.93 -1.85
C TYR A 83 -6.62 3.22 -2.47
N SER A 84 -7.68 2.77 -1.79
CA SER A 84 -9.07 3.00 -2.18
C SER A 84 -9.88 3.47 -0.98
N ALA A 85 -10.71 4.50 -1.17
CA ALA A 85 -11.73 4.87 -0.19
C ALA A 85 -13.05 4.15 -0.55
N ILE A 86 -13.67 3.47 0.42
CA ILE A 86 -14.89 2.69 0.23
C ILE A 86 -15.90 3.10 1.30
N ALA A 87 -17.04 3.64 0.88
CA ALA A 87 -18.12 3.93 1.81
C ALA A 87 -18.77 2.63 2.32
N VAL A 88 -19.03 2.57 3.62
CA VAL A 88 -19.74 1.44 4.24
C VAL A 88 -21.21 1.46 3.80
N ASN A 89 -21.76 0.30 3.45
CA ASN A 89 -23.17 0.20 3.06
C ASN A 89 -24.10 0.41 4.29
N PRO A 90 -24.94 1.45 4.32
CA PRO A 90 -25.81 1.75 5.46
C PRO A 90 -26.95 0.73 5.66
N GLU A 91 -27.29 -0.08 4.67
CA GLU A 91 -28.27 -1.18 4.82
C GLU A 91 -27.70 -2.37 5.60
N LYS A 92 -26.36 -2.52 5.61
CA LYS A 92 -25.66 -3.64 6.26
C LYS A 92 -25.09 -3.29 7.63
N ALA A 93 -25.01 -2.00 7.97
CA ALA A 93 -24.43 -1.53 9.22
C ALA A 93 -25.22 -0.33 9.77
N SER A 94 -25.57 -0.38 11.06
CA SER A 94 -26.22 0.74 11.74
C SER A 94 -25.22 1.85 12.08
N GLY A 95 -25.71 3.09 12.15
CA GLY A 95 -24.90 4.26 12.53
C GLY A 95 -23.96 4.79 11.44
N VAL A 96 -24.08 4.29 10.21
CA VAL A 96 -23.29 4.78 9.07
C VAL A 96 -23.75 6.19 8.68
N ASN A 97 -22.81 7.13 8.63
CA ASN A 97 -23.02 8.47 8.08
C ASN A 97 -22.60 8.51 6.61
N ILE A 98 -23.52 8.12 5.72
CA ILE A 98 -23.23 7.99 4.29
C ILE A 98 -22.94 9.34 3.62
N ASP A 99 -23.58 10.40 4.08
CA ASP A 99 -23.38 11.74 3.51
C ASP A 99 -21.97 12.26 3.75
N GLU A 100 -21.43 12.10 4.96
CA GLU A 100 -20.05 12.51 5.27
C GLU A 100 -19.01 11.57 4.62
N ALA A 101 -19.32 10.28 4.47
CA ALA A 101 -18.46 9.36 3.73
C ALA A 101 -18.33 9.78 2.26
N ASN A 102 -19.44 10.15 1.61
CA ASN A 102 -19.43 10.66 0.24
C ASN A 102 -18.65 11.97 0.14
N ARG A 103 -18.87 12.92 1.07
CA ARG A 103 -18.11 14.19 1.09
C ARG A 103 -16.61 13.97 1.24
N PHE A 104 -16.19 13.03 2.08
CA PHE A 104 -14.78 12.68 2.24
C PHE A 104 -14.20 12.07 0.95
N ILE A 105 -14.95 11.17 0.30
CA ILE A 105 -14.53 10.58 -0.98
C ILE A 105 -14.43 11.67 -2.07
N ASP A 106 -15.40 12.57 -2.17
CA ASP A 106 -15.35 13.69 -3.13
C ASP A 106 -14.14 14.60 -2.87
N TRP A 107 -13.87 14.89 -1.60
CA TRP A 107 -12.71 15.70 -1.21
C TRP A 107 -11.39 15.01 -1.56
N ILE A 108 -11.21 13.72 -1.23
CA ILE A 108 -9.94 13.01 -1.45
C ILE A 108 -9.64 12.79 -2.94
N ILE A 109 -10.67 12.71 -3.80
CA ILE A 109 -10.49 12.56 -5.25
C ILE A 109 -10.44 13.89 -6.02
N SER A 110 -10.65 15.03 -5.36
CA SER A 110 -10.53 16.35 -5.98
C SER A 110 -9.09 16.61 -6.45
N ASN A 111 -8.92 17.41 -7.52
CA ASN A 111 -7.58 17.73 -8.02
C ASN A 111 -6.71 18.43 -6.98
N GLU A 112 -7.29 19.36 -6.21
CA GLU A 112 -6.59 20.06 -5.13
C GLU A 112 -6.02 19.09 -4.09
N THR A 113 -6.82 18.14 -3.61
CA THR A 113 -6.35 17.16 -2.63
C THR A 113 -5.36 16.17 -3.24
N LYS A 114 -5.54 15.77 -4.50
CA LYS A 114 -4.59 14.91 -5.21
C LYS A 114 -3.22 15.59 -5.38
N GLU A 115 -3.19 16.88 -5.71
CA GLU A 115 -1.96 17.67 -5.77
C GLU A 115 -1.30 17.73 -4.40
N PHE A 116 -2.06 18.04 -3.35
CA PHE A 116 -1.57 18.03 -1.97
C PHE A 116 -0.95 16.67 -1.57
N ILE A 117 -1.60 15.56 -1.91
CA ILE A 117 -1.08 14.20 -1.66
C ILE A 117 0.20 13.95 -2.48
N GLY A 118 0.24 14.38 -3.74
CA GLY A 118 1.39 14.21 -4.63
C GLY A 118 2.61 15.02 -4.21
N GLU A 119 2.45 16.09 -3.44
CA GLU A 119 3.55 16.89 -2.88
C GLU A 119 4.04 16.34 -1.53
N TYR A 120 3.30 15.42 -0.92
CA TYR A 120 3.63 14.90 0.40
C TYR A 120 4.96 14.13 0.40
N GLY A 121 5.83 14.48 1.35
CA GLY A 121 7.15 13.89 1.54
C GLY A 121 8.29 14.57 0.78
N VAL A 122 8.01 15.39 -0.25
CA VAL A 122 9.06 16.03 -1.07
C VAL A 122 10.00 16.88 -0.23
N ALA A 123 9.46 17.69 0.68
CA ALA A 123 10.27 18.58 1.52
C ALA A 123 11.17 17.84 2.53
N GLU A 124 10.76 16.64 2.96
CA GLU A 124 11.44 15.87 4.00
C GLU A 124 12.41 14.84 3.40
N PHE A 125 11.98 14.13 2.35
CA PHE A 125 12.70 13.01 1.76
C PHE A 125 13.24 13.30 0.35
N GLY A 126 12.99 14.49 -0.21
CA GLY A 126 13.43 14.87 -1.56
C GLY A 126 12.63 14.23 -2.69
N GLN A 127 11.61 13.43 -2.39
CA GLN A 127 10.75 12.76 -3.36
C GLN A 127 9.32 12.58 -2.83
N PRO A 128 8.31 12.47 -3.70
CA PRO A 128 6.93 12.25 -3.28
C PRO A 128 6.75 10.81 -2.77
N LEU A 129 5.97 10.64 -1.69
CA LEU A 129 5.66 9.30 -1.15
C LEU A 129 4.43 8.66 -1.79
N PHE A 130 3.59 9.46 -2.44
CA PHE A 130 2.36 9.01 -3.06
C PHE A 130 2.26 9.57 -4.47
N ILE A 131 1.73 8.75 -5.39
CA ILE A 131 1.49 9.14 -6.77
C ILE A 131 -0.02 9.22 -6.97
N PRO A 132 -0.60 10.44 -7.09
CA PRO A 132 -2.02 10.60 -7.38
C PRO A 132 -2.37 10.07 -8.77
N LEU A 133 -3.58 9.51 -8.91
CA LEU A 133 -4.11 9.04 -10.19
C LEU A 133 -5.01 10.10 -10.82
N TYR A 134 -4.71 10.47 -12.07
CA TYR A 134 -5.49 11.41 -12.88
C TYR A 134 -6.11 10.71 -14.09
N GLU A 135 -7.03 11.40 -14.78
CA GLU A 135 -7.45 10.98 -16.11
C GLU A 135 -6.34 11.36 -17.13
N PRO A 136 -6.05 10.51 -18.13
CA PRO A 136 -6.75 9.28 -18.49
C PRO A 136 -6.22 8.01 -17.80
N GLU A 137 -5.12 8.04 -17.03
CA GLU A 137 -4.54 6.83 -16.41
C GLU A 137 -5.54 6.09 -15.50
N CYS A 138 -6.46 6.82 -14.87
CA CYS A 138 -7.54 6.26 -14.07
C CYS A 138 -8.59 5.48 -14.88
N THR A 139 -8.69 5.68 -16.20
CA THR A 139 -9.84 5.21 -17.00
C THR A 139 -9.61 3.84 -17.65
N GLY A 140 -8.38 3.31 -17.60
CA GLY A 140 -8.01 2.01 -18.18
C GLY A 140 -7.44 1.03 -17.15
N PRO A 141 -7.28 -0.25 -17.52
CA PRO A 141 -6.47 -1.18 -16.74
C PRO A 141 -5.04 -0.64 -16.55
N PRO A 142 -4.40 -0.84 -15.38
CA PRO A 142 -4.88 -1.63 -14.24
C PRO A 142 -5.71 -0.84 -13.22
N PHE A 143 -5.85 0.49 -13.36
CA PHE A 143 -6.36 1.34 -12.30
C PHE A 143 -7.89 1.44 -12.27
N ASN A 144 -8.54 1.45 -13.43
CA ASN A 144 -9.99 1.46 -13.65
C ASN A 144 -10.77 2.09 -12.47
N CYS A 145 -10.52 3.37 -12.23
CA CYS A 145 -11.07 4.14 -11.12
C CYS A 145 -12.58 4.27 -11.28
N THR A 146 -13.32 3.34 -10.70
CA THR A 146 -14.77 3.36 -10.66
C THR A 146 -15.24 4.23 -9.51
N CYS A 147 -15.04 5.55 -9.61
CA CYS A 147 -15.75 6.50 -8.74
C CYS A 147 -17.20 6.60 -9.25
N THR A 148 -17.99 5.57 -9.03
CA THR A 148 -19.36 5.46 -9.56
C THR A 148 -20.33 6.25 -8.69
N GLY A 149 -20.42 7.56 -8.93
CA GLY A 149 -21.47 8.43 -8.40
C GLY A 149 -21.63 8.43 -6.87
N ASN A 150 -22.62 9.16 -6.37
CA ASN A 150 -22.96 9.11 -4.96
C ASN A 150 -23.40 7.69 -4.60
N VAL A 151 -22.88 7.14 -3.50
CA VAL A 151 -23.46 5.95 -2.89
C VAL A 151 -24.83 6.35 -2.35
N SER A 152 -25.88 6.14 -3.16
CA SER A 152 -27.25 6.47 -2.80
C SER A 152 -27.87 5.34 -2.00
N VAL A 153 -28.66 5.72 -1.00
CA VAL A 153 -29.62 4.82 -0.34
C VAL A 153 -30.82 4.73 -1.27
N THR A 154 -30.73 3.97 -2.36
CA THR A 154 -31.88 3.71 -3.24
C THR A 154 -31.95 2.23 -3.55
N ALA A 155 -32.86 1.57 -2.84
CA ALA A 155 -33.63 0.45 -3.37
C ALA A 155 -34.64 0.94 -4.42
#